data_AF-A0A821WW60-F1
#
_entry.id   AF-A0A821WW60-F1
#
_cell.length_a   1.000
_cell.length_b   1.000
_cell.length_c   1.000
_cell.angle_alpha   90.00
_cell.angle_beta   90.00
_cell.angle_gamma   90.00
#
_symmetry.space_group_name_H-M   'P 1'
#
loop_
_entity.id
_entity.type
_entity.pdbx_description
1 polymer ?
#
loop_
_entity_poly.entity_id
_entity_poly.type
_entity_poly.pdbx_seq_one_letter_code
_entity_poly.pdbx_strand_id
1 'polypeptide(L)'
;PFEEQVLSQKLSELSTYSDHITEHPKMIHENLMENIPYYLSKESKLFEQMISDVTSSEMIEALREMAIVIHQLFFIVFEKSLWSTYLKSGTGQLQLNQMDNNNSNHPHLWPIQVQKFVHKQSPGNIDTAACLNYVIQHLDQLDEKLKQYQTKYNMKKNQFLNYLPRIQTFVHQQLESARWATEQEIAIVRYNYTDHVLELQFLAYNPTQQQKKIVEKLLDAKYKEDITKEEYNLLKYRISIEQSSSTSLELSNEKFLRTIEDQATRQKLYDQYIHIAQQAKKDMIQLYLSSAQAQMDRYEKEFNLKLKQLQDREQLLPNDKKLNGNMILLIEQRCKNISEGVKCVYKHKLDVVRLNSVQH
;
A
#
# COMPACT_ATOMS: atom_id res chain seq x y z
N PRO A 1 20.16 -1.20 -18.32
CA PRO A 1 20.26 -0.36 -17.11
C PRO A 1 19.18 0.72 -16.98
N PHE A 2 18.79 1.44 -18.05
CA PHE A 2 17.79 2.53 -17.98
C PHE A 2 16.32 2.05 -18.10
N GLU A 3 16.09 0.78 -18.47
CA GLU A 3 14.76 0.23 -18.77
C GLU A 3 14.23 -0.69 -17.64
N GLU A 4 15.13 -1.23 -16.78
CA GLU A 4 14.82 -2.01 -15.56
C GLU A 4 14.01 -1.22 -14.53
N GLN A 5 14.09 0.11 -14.58
CA GLN A 5 13.45 0.97 -13.59
C GLN A 5 11.97 1.22 -13.90
N VAL A 6 11.49 1.14 -15.14
CA VAL A 6 10.20 1.76 -15.46
C VAL A 6 9.00 1.08 -14.79
N LEU A 7 8.88 -0.25 -14.82
CA LEU A 7 7.77 -0.96 -14.17
C LEU A 7 7.92 -1.03 -12.64
N SER A 8 9.14 -1.27 -12.15
CA SER A 8 9.45 -1.30 -10.72
C SER A 8 9.31 0.10 -10.07
N GLN A 9 9.68 1.16 -10.79
CA GLN A 9 9.45 2.54 -10.43
C GLN A 9 7.97 2.89 -10.52
N LYS A 10 7.22 2.45 -11.53
CA LYS A 10 5.77 2.68 -11.60
C LYS A 10 5.01 2.03 -10.42
N LEU A 11 5.35 0.80 -10.04
CA LEU A 11 4.76 0.12 -8.86
C LEU A 11 5.21 0.79 -7.54
N SER A 12 6.45 1.27 -7.47
CA SER A 12 6.95 2.06 -6.33
C SER A 12 6.35 3.49 -6.31
N GLU A 13 6.00 4.05 -7.46
CA GLU A 13 5.35 5.36 -7.59
C GLU A 13 3.91 5.29 -7.09
N LEU A 14 3.23 4.15 -7.28
CA LEU A 14 1.93 3.88 -6.67
C LEU A 14 1.95 3.83 -5.14
N SER A 15 3.08 3.44 -4.52
CA SER A 15 3.22 3.53 -3.06
C SER A 15 3.48 4.97 -2.61
N THR A 16 4.22 5.77 -3.40
CA THR A 16 4.40 7.21 -3.12
C THR A 16 3.16 8.07 -3.40
N TYR A 17 2.27 7.67 -4.32
CA TYR A 17 0.99 8.38 -4.54
C TYR A 17 -0.01 8.20 -3.37
N SER A 18 0.35 7.40 -2.35
CA SER A 18 -0.28 7.39 -1.03
C SER A 18 -0.01 8.68 -0.22
N ASP A 19 0.89 9.56 -0.69
CA ASP A 19 1.28 10.79 0.00
C ASP A 19 0.21 11.90 -0.01
N HIS A 20 -0.86 11.75 -0.78
CA HIS A 20 -1.91 12.78 -0.94
C HIS A 20 -3.27 12.40 -0.33
N ILE A 21 -3.35 11.27 0.36
CA ILE A 21 -4.52 10.91 1.17
C ILE A 21 -4.02 10.70 2.60
N THR A 22 -4.22 11.73 3.43
CA THR A 22 -3.86 11.82 4.85
C THR A 22 -2.36 11.79 5.18
N GLU A 23 -1.93 12.64 6.11
CA GLU A 23 -0.55 12.88 6.58
C GLU A 23 0.18 11.66 7.21
N HIS A 24 -0.22 10.43 6.91
CA HIS A 24 0.41 9.21 7.40
C HIS A 24 0.57 8.20 6.26
N PRO A 25 1.70 8.28 5.53
CA PRO A 25 2.70 7.21 5.66
C PRO A 25 4.17 7.68 5.51
N LYS A 26 4.47 8.98 5.68
CA LYS A 26 5.84 9.51 5.52
C LYS A 26 6.81 9.20 6.67
N MET A 27 6.37 8.54 7.74
CA MET A 27 7.16 8.38 8.97
C MET A 27 7.23 6.94 9.50
N ILE A 28 7.21 5.91 8.65
CA ILE A 28 7.23 4.54 9.18
C ILE A 28 8.58 4.22 9.84
N HIS A 29 9.73 4.66 9.32
CA HIS A 29 11.00 4.05 9.75
C HIS A 29 11.86 4.82 10.78
N GLU A 30 11.68 6.13 10.97
CA GLU A 30 12.65 6.91 11.77
C GLU A 30 12.11 7.52 13.08
N ASN A 31 10.78 7.70 13.27
CA ASN A 31 10.26 8.42 14.46
C ASN A 31 9.25 7.66 15.34
N LEU A 32 8.78 6.47 14.96
CA LEU A 32 7.76 5.72 15.72
C LEU A 32 8.33 4.84 16.84
N MET A 33 9.63 4.51 16.77
CA MET A 33 10.29 3.68 17.80
C MET A 33 10.72 4.48 19.03
N GLU A 34 10.93 5.78 18.90
CA GLU A 34 11.51 6.63 19.96
C GLU A 34 10.48 7.53 20.64
N ASN A 35 9.34 7.80 19.98
CA ASN A 35 8.28 8.66 20.52
C ASN A 35 7.08 7.84 21.02
N ILE A 36 6.47 8.31 22.10
CA ILE A 36 5.19 7.77 22.57
C ILE A 36 4.12 8.10 21.51
N PRO A 37 3.38 7.12 20.97
CA PRO A 37 2.38 7.40 19.96
C PRO A 37 1.25 8.25 20.56
N TYR A 38 0.69 9.17 19.78
CA TYR A 38 -0.30 10.15 20.26
C TYR A 38 -1.46 9.50 21.03
N TYR A 39 -1.97 8.36 20.57
CA TYR A 39 -3.07 7.64 21.21
C TYR A 39 -2.73 7.03 22.59
N LEU A 40 -1.44 6.94 22.93
CA LEU A 40 -0.93 6.58 24.27
C LEU A 40 -0.34 7.78 25.01
N SER A 41 -0.34 8.97 24.41
CA SER A 41 0.14 10.18 25.08
C SER A 41 -0.83 10.60 26.20
N LYS A 42 -0.34 11.42 27.13
CA LYS A 42 -1.17 12.03 28.19
C LYS A 42 -2.21 13.02 27.65
N GLU A 43 -1.99 13.52 26.44
CA GLU A 43 -2.87 14.51 25.79
C GLU A 43 -4.10 13.84 25.17
N SER A 44 -4.00 12.56 24.80
CA SER A 44 -5.10 11.80 24.22
C SER A 44 -5.94 11.10 25.27
N LYS A 45 -7.25 11.36 25.23
CA LYS A 45 -8.24 10.67 26.08
C LYS A 45 -8.57 9.26 25.59
N LEU A 46 -8.10 8.84 24.42
CA LEU A 46 -8.48 7.55 23.81
C LEU A 46 -8.09 6.37 24.70
N PHE A 47 -6.87 6.39 25.25
CA PHE A 47 -6.41 5.34 26.15
C PHE A 47 -7.21 5.31 27.46
N GLU A 48 -7.46 6.47 28.06
CA GLU A 48 -8.20 6.59 29.32
C GLU A 48 -9.66 6.18 29.17
N GLN A 49 -10.30 6.51 28.04
CA GLN A 49 -11.62 6.00 27.68
C GLN A 49 -11.62 4.48 27.55
N MET A 50 -10.56 3.92 26.98
CA MET A 50 -10.39 2.48 26.88
C MET A 50 -10.20 1.81 28.24
N ILE A 51 -9.75 2.49 29.29
CA ILE A 51 -9.64 1.92 30.66
C ILE A 51 -10.49 2.68 31.67
N SER A 52 -11.69 3.11 31.28
CA SER A 52 -12.57 3.95 32.10
C SER A 52 -13.01 3.34 33.44
N ASP A 53 -12.89 2.02 33.59
CA ASP A 53 -13.12 1.28 34.83
C ASP A 53 -11.98 1.43 35.85
N VAL A 54 -10.82 1.93 35.43
CA VAL A 54 -9.65 2.17 36.27
C VAL A 54 -9.69 3.61 36.79
N THR A 55 -9.80 3.76 38.11
CA THR A 55 -9.91 5.08 38.77
C THR A 55 -8.60 5.56 39.38
N SER A 56 -7.63 4.66 39.61
CA SER A 56 -6.32 5.01 40.16
C SER A 56 -5.42 5.60 39.08
N SER A 57 -4.98 6.84 39.26
CA SER A 57 -4.04 7.51 38.35
C SER A 57 -2.71 6.75 38.21
N GLU A 58 -2.20 6.16 39.30
CA GLU A 58 -0.97 5.35 39.26
C GLU A 58 -1.16 4.08 38.40
N MET A 59 -2.32 3.44 38.51
CA MET A 59 -2.64 2.25 37.71
C MET A 59 -2.82 2.60 36.23
N ILE A 60 -3.44 3.74 35.91
CA ILE A 60 -3.59 4.25 34.54
C ILE A 60 -2.21 4.44 33.89
N GLU A 61 -1.27 5.09 34.57
CA GLU A 61 0.08 5.29 34.05
C GLU A 61 0.82 3.96 33.88
N ALA A 62 0.70 3.04 34.83
CA ALA A 62 1.35 1.73 34.74
C ALA A 62 0.80 0.88 33.57
N LEU A 63 -0.51 0.94 33.32
CA LEU A 63 -1.15 0.33 32.16
C LEU A 63 -0.73 1.02 30.85
N ARG A 64 -0.57 2.35 30.85
CA ARG A 64 -0.07 3.11 29.69
C ARG A 64 1.36 2.72 29.33
N GLU A 65 2.25 2.60 30.32
CA GLU A 65 3.61 2.09 30.11
C GLU A 65 3.59 0.68 29.51
N MET A 66 2.69 -0.18 29.99
CA MET A 66 2.52 -1.52 29.43
C MET A 66 2.03 -1.48 27.98
N ALA A 67 1.08 -0.59 27.67
CA ALA A 67 0.58 -0.38 26.32
C ALA A 67 1.68 0.14 25.37
N ILE A 68 2.56 1.02 25.84
CA ILE A 68 3.73 1.49 25.07
C ILE A 68 4.66 0.32 24.76
N VAL A 69 4.95 -0.54 25.74
CA VAL A 69 5.77 -1.74 25.51
C VAL A 69 5.12 -2.66 24.47
N ILE A 70 3.81 -2.89 24.56
CA ILE A 70 3.06 -3.72 23.59
C ILE A 70 3.08 -3.09 22.18
N HIS A 71 2.93 -1.76 22.08
CA HIS A 71 3.04 -1.03 20.82
C HIS A 71 4.42 -1.25 20.18
N GLN A 72 5.48 -1.04 20.96
CA GLN A 72 6.85 -1.20 20.46
C GLN A 72 7.12 -2.65 20.02
N LEU A 73 6.61 -3.64 20.76
CA LEU A 73 6.71 -5.05 20.36
C LEU A 73 6.04 -5.33 19.01
N PHE A 74 4.78 -4.90 18.82
CA PHE A 74 4.09 -5.10 17.55
C PHE A 74 4.78 -4.36 16.40
N PHE A 75 5.19 -3.13 16.63
CA PHE A 75 5.86 -2.31 15.63
C PHE A 75 7.20 -2.92 15.18
N ILE A 76 8.03 -3.38 16.12
CA ILE A 76 9.28 -4.10 15.80
C ILE A 76 9.02 -5.36 14.96
N VAL A 77 7.95 -6.10 15.25
CA VAL A 77 7.61 -7.30 14.48
C VAL A 77 7.28 -6.95 13.02
N PHE A 78 6.57 -5.85 12.77
CA PHE A 78 6.29 -5.37 11.42
C PHE A 78 7.58 -4.96 10.69
N GLU A 79 8.41 -4.12 11.33
CA GLU A 79 9.70 -3.70 10.78
C GLU A 79 10.58 -4.91 10.44
N LYS A 80 10.76 -5.85 11.37
CA LYS A 80 11.56 -7.05 11.12
C LYS A 80 11.05 -7.87 9.94
N SER A 81 9.73 -7.99 9.77
CA SER A 81 9.13 -8.69 8.63
C SER A 81 9.51 -8.02 7.30
N LEU A 82 9.45 -6.68 7.26
CA LEU A 82 9.83 -5.90 6.09
C LEU A 82 11.33 -6.01 5.78
N TRP A 83 12.18 -5.70 6.75
CA TRP A 83 13.63 -5.72 6.57
C TRP A 83 14.17 -7.13 6.27
N SER A 84 13.54 -8.18 6.83
CA SER A 84 13.85 -9.57 6.44
C SER A 84 13.46 -9.84 4.98
N THR A 85 12.36 -9.27 4.49
CA THR A 85 11.96 -9.36 3.08
C THR A 85 12.95 -8.62 2.18
N TYR A 86 13.39 -7.44 2.58
CA TYR A 86 14.46 -6.70 1.89
C TYR A 86 15.76 -7.50 1.81
N LEU A 87 16.19 -8.11 2.92
CA LEU A 87 17.37 -8.98 2.96
C LEU A 87 17.23 -10.17 1.99
N LYS A 88 16.10 -10.86 2.03
CA LYS A 88 15.83 -12.01 1.15
C LYS A 88 15.84 -11.60 -0.33
N SER A 89 15.26 -10.45 -0.67
CA SER A 89 15.32 -9.90 -2.03
C SER A 89 16.77 -9.59 -2.45
N GLY A 90 17.52 -8.89 -1.59
CA GLY A 90 18.88 -8.46 -1.88
C GLY A 90 19.90 -9.59 -1.96
N THR A 91 19.61 -10.73 -1.33
CA THR A 91 20.47 -11.93 -1.31
C THR A 91 19.98 -13.05 -2.23
N GLY A 92 18.92 -12.82 -3.01
CA GLY A 92 18.37 -13.84 -3.91
C GLY A 92 17.66 -15.00 -3.20
N GLN A 93 17.35 -14.85 -1.90
CA GLN A 93 16.69 -15.87 -1.08
C GLN A 93 15.17 -15.68 -0.99
N LEU A 94 14.61 -14.72 -1.73
CA LEU A 94 13.17 -14.50 -1.74
C LEU A 94 12.49 -15.63 -2.51
N GLN A 95 11.84 -16.53 -1.77
CA GLN A 95 11.12 -17.67 -2.34
C GLN A 95 10.00 -17.20 -3.27
N LEU A 96 9.98 -17.75 -4.47
CA LEU A 96 8.87 -17.62 -5.39
C LEU A 96 7.94 -18.80 -5.17
N ASN A 97 6.68 -18.54 -4.81
CA ASN A 97 5.72 -19.58 -4.44
C ASN A 97 5.36 -20.56 -5.58
N GLN A 98 5.92 -20.43 -6.79
CA GLN A 98 5.47 -21.15 -7.98
C GLN A 98 6.58 -21.51 -9.00
N MET A 99 7.87 -21.38 -8.67
CA MET A 99 8.94 -21.77 -9.61
C MET A 99 9.86 -22.83 -9.01
N ASP A 100 10.07 -23.88 -9.80
CA ASP A 100 10.90 -25.03 -9.44
C ASP A 100 12.27 -24.62 -8.86
N ASN A 101 12.59 -25.25 -7.74
CA ASN A 101 13.75 -25.07 -6.86
C ASN A 101 15.14 -25.32 -7.51
N ASN A 102 15.24 -25.39 -8.84
CA ASN A 102 16.40 -25.99 -9.51
C ASN A 102 17.40 -25.00 -10.13
N ASN A 103 17.20 -23.67 -10.03
CA ASN A 103 18.17 -22.69 -10.50
C ASN A 103 18.80 -21.90 -9.34
N SER A 104 20.07 -22.18 -9.07
CA SER A 104 20.89 -21.59 -8.00
C SER A 104 21.32 -20.14 -8.21
N ASN A 105 20.83 -19.46 -9.27
CA ASN A 105 21.21 -18.09 -9.61
C ASN A 105 19.98 -17.17 -9.57
N HIS A 106 19.42 -17.00 -8.39
CA HIS A 106 18.41 -15.98 -8.16
C HIS A 106 19.05 -14.58 -8.14
N PRO A 107 18.35 -13.55 -8.65
CA PRO A 107 18.90 -12.20 -8.74
C PRO A 107 19.02 -11.56 -7.36
N HIS A 108 20.11 -10.81 -7.16
CA HIS A 108 20.34 -10.02 -5.96
C HIS A 108 19.76 -8.62 -6.16
N LEU A 109 18.52 -8.42 -5.72
CA LEU A 109 17.78 -7.19 -5.95
C LEU A 109 17.56 -6.43 -4.66
N TRP A 110 18.25 -5.30 -4.51
CA TRP A 110 18.00 -4.38 -3.41
C TRP A 110 16.86 -3.42 -3.75
N PRO A 111 15.78 -3.38 -2.95
CA PRO A 111 14.70 -2.42 -3.16
C PRO A 111 15.21 -0.97 -3.12
N ILE A 112 14.56 -0.09 -3.90
CA ILE A 112 14.93 1.33 -4.01
C ILE A 112 14.91 2.02 -2.63
N GLN A 113 14.00 1.60 -1.76
CA GLN A 113 13.85 2.08 -0.39
C GLN A 113 15.14 1.84 0.41
N VAL A 114 15.71 0.63 0.34
CA VAL A 114 17.00 0.30 0.98
C VAL A 114 18.12 1.19 0.43
N GLN A 115 18.19 1.32 -0.90
CA GLN A 115 19.20 2.16 -1.54
C GLN A 115 19.11 3.63 -1.07
N LYS A 116 17.89 4.17 -0.95
CA LYS A 116 17.65 5.52 -0.40
C LYS A 116 18.14 5.65 1.05
N PHE A 117 17.90 4.66 1.90
CA PHE A 117 18.37 4.69 3.29
C PHE A 117 19.91 4.64 3.39
N VAL A 118 20.54 3.77 2.62
CA VAL A 118 22.02 3.67 2.55
C VAL A 118 22.62 4.99 2.06
N HIS A 119 22.03 5.58 1.01
CA HIS A 119 22.50 6.85 0.46
C HIS A 119 22.38 8.01 1.45
N LYS A 120 21.30 8.05 2.26
CA LYS A 120 21.12 9.05 3.31
C LYS A 120 22.20 8.96 4.39
N GLN A 121 22.59 7.74 4.79
CA GLN A 121 23.59 7.55 5.86
C GLN A 121 25.04 7.73 5.38
N SER A 122 25.32 7.34 4.13
CA SER A 122 26.65 7.49 3.53
C SER A 122 26.51 7.93 2.08
N PRO A 123 26.51 9.24 1.79
CA PRO A 123 26.41 9.75 0.43
C PRO A 123 27.65 9.35 -0.38
N GLY A 124 27.52 8.29 -1.19
CA GLY A 124 28.54 7.70 -2.03
C GLY A 124 27.94 6.67 -3.00
N ASN A 125 28.79 5.89 -3.67
CA ASN A 125 28.33 4.80 -4.54
C ASN A 125 27.63 3.73 -3.69
N ILE A 126 26.33 3.56 -3.93
CA ILE A 126 25.52 2.51 -3.31
C ILE A 126 25.93 1.20 -3.98
N ASP A 127 26.69 0.36 -3.27
CA ASP A 127 27.03 -0.98 -3.71
C ASP A 127 26.24 -2.05 -2.94
N THR A 128 26.24 -3.28 -3.47
CA THR A 128 25.53 -4.42 -2.88
C THR A 128 26.02 -4.73 -1.47
N ALA A 129 27.30 -4.49 -1.17
CA ALA A 129 27.89 -4.76 0.14
C ALA A 129 27.41 -3.73 1.19
N ALA A 130 27.29 -2.46 0.82
CA ALA A 130 26.76 -1.40 1.66
C ALA A 130 25.28 -1.67 2.00
N CYS A 131 24.46 -2.05 1.02
CA CYS A 131 23.07 -2.46 1.27
C CYS A 131 22.97 -3.67 2.20
N LEU A 132 23.79 -4.70 1.98
CA LEU A 132 23.82 -5.89 2.83
C LEU A 132 24.19 -5.55 4.27
N ASN A 133 25.30 -4.84 4.46
CA ASN A 133 25.78 -4.46 5.78
C ASN A 133 24.76 -3.60 6.53
N TYR A 134 24.16 -2.63 5.85
CA TYR A 134 23.11 -1.79 6.43
C TYR A 134 21.93 -2.63 6.91
N VAL A 135 21.39 -3.51 6.05
CA VAL A 135 20.19 -4.30 6.38
C VAL A 135 20.46 -5.27 7.52
N ILE A 136 21.64 -5.90 7.56
CA ILE A 136 22.06 -6.77 8.67
C ILE A 136 22.14 -5.97 9.97
N GLN A 137 22.86 -4.84 9.96
CA GLN A 137 22.98 -3.99 11.15
C GLN A 137 21.62 -3.51 11.66
N HIS A 138 20.72 -3.12 10.76
CA HIS A 138 19.38 -2.70 11.14
C HIS A 138 18.57 -3.84 11.76
N LEU A 139 18.64 -5.04 11.19
CA LEU A 139 17.98 -6.22 11.75
C LEU A 139 18.54 -6.57 13.14
N ASP A 140 19.86 -6.50 13.33
CA ASP A 140 20.50 -6.73 14.64
C ASP A 140 20.03 -5.73 15.70
N GLN A 141 19.91 -4.44 15.33
CA GLN A 141 19.36 -3.40 16.21
C GLN A 141 17.90 -3.68 16.59
N LEU A 142 17.08 -4.13 15.63
CA LEU A 142 15.70 -4.52 15.89
C LEU A 142 15.63 -5.74 16.81
N ASP A 143 16.53 -6.70 16.67
CA ASP A 143 16.64 -7.87 17.54
C ASP A 143 17.01 -7.51 18.98
N GLU A 144 17.95 -6.58 19.15
CA GLU A 144 18.31 -6.06 20.46
C GLU A 144 17.11 -5.36 21.12
N LYS A 145 16.45 -4.43 20.39
CA LYS A 145 15.26 -3.73 20.88
C LYS A 145 14.13 -4.71 21.22
N LEU A 146 13.90 -5.72 20.38
CA LEU A 146 12.88 -6.74 20.62
C LEU A 146 13.13 -7.46 21.95
N LYS A 147 14.37 -7.90 22.20
CA LYS A 147 14.75 -8.57 23.45
C LYS A 147 14.58 -7.67 24.66
N GLN A 148 14.94 -6.39 24.54
CA GLN A 148 14.75 -5.40 25.61
C GLN A 148 13.26 -5.22 25.96
N TYR A 149 12.39 -5.03 24.96
CA TYR A 149 10.95 -4.87 25.19
C TYR A 149 10.26 -6.15 25.66
N GLN A 150 10.67 -7.33 25.17
CA GLN A 150 10.18 -8.62 25.65
C GLN A 150 10.52 -8.81 27.14
N THR A 151 11.72 -8.39 27.55
CA THR A 151 12.12 -8.43 28.97
C THR A 151 11.24 -7.52 29.81
N LYS A 152 11.05 -6.26 29.38
CA LYS A 152 10.15 -5.30 30.06
C LYS A 152 8.71 -5.81 30.16
N TYR A 153 8.18 -6.40 29.08
CA TYR A 153 6.86 -7.02 29.04
C TYR A 153 6.76 -8.17 30.05
N ASN A 154 7.73 -9.08 30.05
CA ASN A 154 7.71 -10.25 30.92
C ASN A 154 7.84 -9.90 32.41
N MET A 155 8.54 -8.82 32.76
CA MET A 155 8.61 -8.32 34.14
C MET A 155 7.27 -7.79 34.65
N LYS A 156 6.46 -7.19 33.77
CA LYS A 156 5.21 -6.51 34.14
C LYS A 156 3.94 -7.32 33.87
N LYS A 157 3.96 -8.30 32.96
CA LYS A 157 2.75 -8.99 32.46
C LYS A 157 1.86 -9.59 33.54
N ASN A 158 2.45 -10.16 34.59
CA ASN A 158 1.69 -10.81 35.67
C ASN A 158 0.91 -9.80 36.53
N GLN A 159 1.37 -8.54 36.60
CA GLN A 159 0.69 -7.47 37.34
C GLN A 159 -0.59 -6.99 36.63
N PHE A 160 -0.68 -7.19 35.32
CA PHE A 160 -1.75 -6.65 34.47
C PHE A 160 -2.57 -7.72 33.76
N LEU A 161 -2.56 -8.96 34.25
CA LEU A 161 -3.10 -10.14 33.55
C LEU A 161 -4.55 -9.94 33.05
N ASN A 162 -5.38 -9.27 33.86
CA ASN A 162 -6.78 -9.02 33.55
C ASN A 162 -7.01 -7.92 32.49
N TYR A 163 -6.03 -7.02 32.31
CA TYR A 163 -6.11 -5.89 31.37
C TYR A 163 -5.38 -6.15 30.06
N LEU A 164 -4.46 -7.13 30.04
CA LEU A 164 -3.61 -7.45 28.89
C LEU A 164 -4.38 -7.68 27.60
N PRO A 165 -5.44 -8.52 27.54
CA PRO A 165 -6.16 -8.75 26.29
C PRO A 165 -6.75 -7.46 25.72
N ARG A 166 -7.34 -6.63 26.59
CA ARG A 166 -7.96 -5.34 26.20
C ARG A 166 -6.93 -4.36 25.66
N ILE A 167 -5.79 -4.23 26.34
CA ILE A 167 -4.68 -3.37 25.89
C ILE A 167 -4.11 -3.87 24.56
N GLN A 168 -3.90 -5.18 24.41
CA GLN A 168 -3.39 -5.76 23.18
C GLN A 168 -4.33 -5.52 22.00
N THR A 169 -5.63 -5.75 22.18
CA THR A 169 -6.63 -5.47 21.14
C THR A 169 -6.66 -4.00 20.78
N PHE A 170 -6.67 -3.10 21.78
CA PHE A 170 -6.66 -1.66 21.54
C PHE A 170 -5.42 -1.22 20.75
N VAL A 171 -4.22 -1.62 21.20
CA VAL A 171 -2.97 -1.28 20.51
C VAL A 171 -2.93 -1.88 19.10
N HIS A 172 -3.41 -3.11 18.92
CA HIS A 172 -3.46 -3.74 17.59
C HIS A 172 -4.34 -2.95 16.63
N GLN A 173 -5.53 -2.51 17.07
CA GLN A 173 -6.43 -1.67 16.28
C GLN A 173 -5.78 -0.35 15.88
N GLN A 174 -5.07 0.31 16.80
CA GLN A 174 -4.37 1.56 16.50
C GLN A 174 -3.19 1.38 15.52
N LEU A 175 -2.66 0.17 15.40
CA LEU A 175 -1.55 -0.17 14.53
C LEU A 175 -1.95 -0.78 13.18
N GLU A 176 -3.25 -0.98 12.91
CA GLU A 176 -3.66 -1.66 11.68
C GLU A 176 -3.20 -0.90 10.41
N SER A 177 -3.28 0.43 10.41
CA SER A 177 -2.76 1.27 9.31
C SER A 177 -1.27 1.02 9.03
N ALA A 178 -0.44 1.02 10.07
CA ALA A 178 0.99 0.75 9.94
C ALA A 178 1.27 -0.70 9.49
N ARG A 179 0.49 -1.66 10.00
CA ARG A 179 0.56 -3.06 9.59
C ARG A 179 0.26 -3.20 8.10
N TRP A 180 -0.83 -2.63 7.60
CA TRP A 180 -1.18 -2.72 6.19
C TRP A 180 -0.16 -2.05 5.29
N ALA A 181 0.38 -0.89 5.69
CA ALA A 181 1.42 -0.22 4.93
C ALA A 181 2.67 -1.11 4.80
N THR A 182 3.05 -1.77 5.90
CA THR A 182 4.14 -2.76 5.91
C THR A 182 3.85 -3.96 5.01
N GLU A 183 2.65 -4.54 5.11
CA GLU A 183 2.23 -5.69 4.30
C GLU A 183 2.22 -5.34 2.80
N GLN A 184 1.79 -4.13 2.43
CA GLN A 184 1.82 -3.63 1.05
C GLN A 184 3.25 -3.49 0.53
N GLU A 185 4.14 -2.90 1.32
CA GLU A 185 5.54 -2.74 0.91
C GLU A 185 6.22 -4.11 0.71
N ILE A 186 5.99 -5.07 1.61
CA ILE A 186 6.44 -6.47 1.44
C ILE A 186 5.91 -7.07 0.14
N ALA A 187 4.63 -6.84 -0.17
CA ALA A 187 4.02 -7.34 -1.38
C ALA A 187 4.68 -6.73 -2.63
N ILE A 188 4.88 -5.41 -2.66
CA ILE A 188 5.57 -4.71 -3.76
C ILE A 188 6.95 -5.29 -4.02
N VAL A 189 7.74 -5.54 -2.96
CA VAL A 189 9.07 -6.18 -3.10
C VAL A 189 8.95 -7.55 -3.76
N ARG A 190 8.00 -8.38 -3.31
CA ARG A 190 7.79 -9.71 -3.88
C ARG A 190 7.39 -9.67 -5.35
N TYR A 191 6.48 -8.77 -5.72
CA TYR A 191 6.04 -8.64 -7.11
C TYR A 191 7.16 -8.14 -8.02
N ASN A 192 7.93 -7.14 -7.58
CA ASN A 192 9.08 -6.62 -8.31
C ASN A 192 10.15 -7.69 -8.50
N TYR A 193 10.47 -8.43 -7.43
CA TYR A 193 11.44 -9.52 -7.49
C TYR A 193 10.98 -10.63 -8.44
N THR A 194 9.70 -11.01 -8.38
CA THR A 194 9.11 -12.03 -9.26
C THR A 194 9.16 -11.60 -10.73
N ASP A 195 8.80 -10.34 -11.01
CA ASP A 195 8.83 -9.80 -12.37
C ASP A 195 10.25 -9.81 -12.96
N HIS A 196 11.25 -9.44 -12.16
CA HIS A 196 12.63 -9.45 -12.60
C HIS A 196 13.16 -10.88 -12.84
N VAL A 197 12.78 -11.85 -12.01
CA VAL A 197 13.13 -13.26 -12.26
C VAL A 197 12.53 -13.75 -13.57
N LEU A 198 11.25 -13.46 -13.82
CA LEU A 198 10.57 -13.79 -15.07
C LEU A 198 11.22 -13.11 -16.28
N GLU A 199 11.66 -11.86 -16.12
CA GLU A 199 12.39 -11.13 -17.15
C GLU A 199 13.74 -11.76 -17.48
N LEU A 200 14.53 -12.13 -16.46
CA LEU A 200 15.81 -12.81 -16.69
C LEU A 200 15.62 -14.15 -17.39
N GLN A 201 14.59 -14.91 -17.03
CA GLN A 201 14.22 -16.15 -17.72
C GLN A 201 13.82 -15.88 -19.18
N PHE A 202 13.06 -14.82 -19.43
CA PHE A 202 12.69 -14.42 -20.80
C PHE A 202 13.92 -14.02 -21.62
N LEU A 203 14.85 -13.27 -21.03
CA LEU A 203 16.09 -12.85 -21.68
C LEU A 203 17.03 -14.01 -21.97
N ALA A 204 17.01 -15.09 -21.18
CA ALA A 204 17.79 -16.30 -21.42
C ALA A 204 17.44 -17.00 -22.75
N TYR A 205 16.24 -16.76 -23.30
CA TYR A 205 15.85 -17.22 -24.63
C TYR A 205 16.39 -16.35 -25.79
N ASN A 206 17.25 -15.36 -25.49
CA ASN A 206 17.84 -14.44 -26.47
C ASN A 206 16.81 -13.76 -27.40
N PRO A 207 15.77 -13.10 -26.84
CA PRO A 207 14.77 -12.39 -27.64
C PRO A 207 15.41 -11.29 -28.48
N THR A 208 14.94 -11.15 -29.72
CA THR A 208 15.29 -10.03 -30.59
C THR A 208 14.83 -8.71 -29.98
N GLN A 209 15.48 -7.60 -30.37
CA GLN A 209 15.07 -6.25 -29.94
C GLN A 209 13.61 -5.92 -30.27
N GLN A 210 13.08 -6.48 -31.37
CA GLN A 210 11.67 -6.29 -31.73
C GLN A 210 10.74 -7.05 -30.78
N GLN A 211 11.08 -8.28 -30.40
CA GLN A 211 10.32 -9.07 -29.44
C GLN A 211 10.28 -8.39 -28.07
N LYS A 212 11.43 -7.90 -27.57
CA LYS A 212 11.51 -7.14 -26.31
C LYS A 212 10.54 -5.96 -26.30
N LYS A 213 10.60 -5.10 -27.33
CA LYS A 213 9.71 -3.93 -27.47
C LYS A 213 8.23 -4.28 -27.55
N ILE A 214 7.88 -5.42 -28.15
CA ILE A 214 6.47 -5.86 -28.22
C ILE A 214 6.00 -6.29 -26.83
N VAL A 215 6.80 -7.08 -26.12
CA VAL A 215 6.49 -7.55 -24.77
C VAL A 215 6.40 -6.39 -23.80
N GLU A 216 7.35 -5.46 -23.81
CA GLU A 216 7.30 -4.23 -23.01
C GLU A 216 6.00 -3.45 -23.21
N LYS A 217 5.61 -3.22 -24.47
CA LYS A 217 4.37 -2.50 -24.79
C LYS A 217 3.11 -3.22 -24.32
N LEU A 218 3.11 -4.55 -24.33
CA LEU A 218 2.02 -5.39 -23.84
C LEU A 218 1.91 -5.29 -22.32
N LEU A 219 3.02 -5.48 -21.61
CA LEU A 219 3.09 -5.39 -20.15
C LEU A 219 2.70 -3.98 -19.65
N ASP A 220 3.15 -2.92 -20.35
CA ASP A 220 2.74 -1.55 -20.06
C ASP A 220 1.23 -1.32 -20.26
N ALA A 221 0.63 -1.93 -21.28
CA ALA A 221 -0.82 -1.84 -21.48
C ALA A 221 -1.57 -2.63 -20.40
N LYS A 222 -1.05 -3.80 -20.01
CA LYS A 222 -1.62 -4.61 -18.94
C LYS A 222 -1.63 -3.87 -17.61
N TYR A 223 -0.51 -3.24 -17.27
CA TYR A 223 -0.39 -2.42 -16.08
C TYR A 223 -1.43 -1.28 -16.04
N LYS A 224 -1.61 -0.55 -17.15
CA LYS A 224 -2.61 0.53 -17.25
C LYS A 224 -4.04 0.04 -17.17
N GLU A 225 -4.35 -1.08 -17.84
CA GLU A 225 -5.65 -1.75 -17.74
C GLU A 225 -5.97 -2.07 -16.28
N ASP A 226 -5.09 -2.80 -15.59
CA ASP A 226 -5.35 -3.26 -14.23
C ASP A 226 -5.46 -2.11 -13.24
N ILE A 227 -4.64 -1.06 -13.37
CA ILE A 227 -4.73 0.13 -12.51
C ILE A 227 -6.05 0.86 -12.70
N THR A 228 -6.41 1.17 -13.94
CA THR A 228 -7.64 1.96 -14.18
C THR A 228 -8.89 1.17 -13.78
N LYS A 229 -8.84 -0.16 -13.89
CA LYS A 229 -9.88 -1.04 -13.37
C LYS A 229 -10.01 -0.96 -11.84
N GLU A 230 -8.91 -1.04 -11.11
CA GLU A 230 -8.95 -0.95 -9.64
C GLU A 230 -9.24 0.49 -9.15
N GLU A 231 -8.83 1.53 -9.86
CA GLU A 231 -9.22 2.92 -9.60
C GLU A 231 -10.72 3.13 -9.75
N TYR A 232 -11.30 2.61 -10.82
CA TYR A 232 -12.75 2.64 -11.03
C TYR A 232 -13.49 1.91 -9.91
N ASN A 233 -13.03 0.72 -9.50
CA ASN A 233 -13.62 -0.03 -8.39
C ASN A 233 -13.55 0.75 -7.06
N LEU A 234 -12.40 1.36 -6.76
CA LEU A 234 -12.20 2.19 -5.57
C LEU A 234 -13.13 3.42 -5.58
N LEU A 235 -13.26 4.10 -6.71
CA LEU A 235 -14.15 5.24 -6.87
C LEU A 235 -15.61 4.83 -6.64
N LYS A 236 -16.04 3.73 -7.27
CA LYS A 236 -17.39 3.18 -7.10
C LYS A 236 -17.69 2.86 -5.63
N TYR A 237 -16.71 2.29 -4.92
CA TYR A 237 -16.83 2.00 -3.50
C TYR A 237 -16.96 3.27 -2.65
N ARG A 238 -16.11 4.29 -2.87
CA ARG A 238 -16.19 5.58 -2.16
C ARG A 238 -17.54 6.26 -2.33
N ILE A 239 -18.06 6.27 -3.56
CA ILE A 239 -19.38 6.83 -3.86
C ILE A 239 -20.49 6.07 -3.12
N SER A 240 -20.40 4.74 -3.02
CA SER A 240 -21.39 3.95 -2.28
C SER A 240 -21.41 4.27 -0.79
N ILE A 241 -20.25 4.54 -0.18
CA ILE A 241 -20.14 5.00 1.21
C ILE A 241 -20.76 6.38 1.35
N GLU A 242 -20.38 7.34 0.49
CA GLU A 242 -20.90 8.71 0.56
C GLU A 242 -22.42 8.81 0.37
N GLN A 243 -23.00 7.93 -0.46
CA GLN A 243 -24.46 7.86 -0.64
C GLN A 243 -25.17 7.23 0.56
N SER A 244 -24.45 6.42 1.35
CA SER A 244 -24.98 5.77 2.55
C SER A 244 -24.83 6.66 3.80
N SER A 245 -23.82 7.54 3.84
CA SER A 245 -23.63 8.49 4.92
C SER A 245 -24.66 9.62 4.84
N SER A 246 -25.43 9.82 5.92
CA SER A 246 -26.44 10.88 6.05
C SER A 246 -25.84 12.30 6.24
N THR A 247 -24.58 12.51 5.86
CA THR A 247 -23.91 13.81 5.95
C THR A 247 -24.65 14.82 5.10
N SER A 248 -25.41 15.69 5.78
CA SER A 248 -25.96 16.91 5.23
C SER A 248 -24.84 17.67 4.55
N LEU A 249 -25.08 18.15 3.32
CA LEU A 249 -24.19 19.12 2.68
C LEU A 249 -23.91 20.25 3.69
N GLU A 250 -22.65 20.41 4.12
CA GLU A 250 -22.27 21.57 4.93
C GLU A 250 -22.48 22.82 4.09
N LEU A 251 -23.46 23.62 4.51
CA LEU A 251 -23.94 24.78 3.79
C LEU A 251 -22.98 25.95 3.98
N SER A 252 -22.00 26.07 3.09
CA SER A 252 -21.03 27.18 3.12
C SER A 252 -21.68 28.58 3.05
N ASN A 253 -22.94 28.69 2.60
CA ASN A 253 -23.67 29.94 2.42
C ASN A 253 -24.86 30.13 3.39
N GLU A 254 -24.96 29.33 4.45
CA GLU A 254 -26.06 29.42 5.42
C GLU A 254 -26.21 30.83 6.03
N LYS A 255 -25.10 31.56 6.15
CA LYS A 255 -25.06 32.93 6.68
C LYS A 255 -25.88 33.92 5.87
N PHE A 256 -25.99 33.76 4.54
CA PHE A 256 -26.75 34.66 3.67
C PHE A 256 -28.26 34.37 3.69
N LEU A 257 -28.66 33.14 3.97
CA LEU A 257 -30.08 32.80 4.10
C LEU A 257 -30.65 33.32 5.43
N ARG A 258 -29.81 33.44 6.47
CA ARG A 258 -30.19 33.97 7.79
C ARG A 258 -30.50 35.48 7.79
N THR A 259 -30.08 36.24 6.77
CA THR A 259 -30.40 37.68 6.64
C THR A 259 -31.79 37.95 6.06
N ILE A 260 -32.52 36.90 5.65
CA ILE A 260 -33.89 37.01 5.14
C ILE A 260 -34.85 36.98 6.35
N GLU A 261 -35.57 38.09 6.55
CA GLU A 261 -36.51 38.27 7.66
C GLU A 261 -37.75 37.37 7.53
N ASP A 262 -38.29 37.22 6.32
CA ASP A 262 -39.45 36.36 6.06
C ASP A 262 -39.06 34.87 6.16
N GLN A 263 -39.58 34.20 7.19
CA GLN A 263 -39.31 32.80 7.47
C GLN A 263 -39.79 31.87 6.35
N ALA A 264 -40.93 32.16 5.72
CA ALA A 264 -41.49 31.31 4.68
C ALA A 264 -40.62 31.33 3.41
N THR A 265 -40.21 32.53 2.97
CA THR A 265 -39.28 32.70 1.84
C THR A 265 -37.92 32.08 2.14
N ARG A 266 -37.40 32.27 3.35
CA ARG A 266 -36.12 31.67 3.77
C ARG A 266 -36.14 30.15 3.68
N GLN A 267 -37.19 29.51 4.21
CA GLN A 267 -37.32 28.05 4.15
C GLN A 267 -37.44 27.56 2.70
N LYS A 268 -38.25 28.23 1.87
CA LYS A 268 -38.41 27.88 0.45
C LYS A 268 -37.08 27.96 -0.32
N LEU A 269 -36.30 29.01 -0.12
CA LEU A 269 -35.00 29.17 -0.78
C LEU A 269 -33.97 28.15 -0.28
N TYR A 270 -34.02 27.83 1.02
CA TYR A 270 -33.19 26.79 1.62
C TYR A 270 -33.49 25.41 0.99
N ASP A 271 -34.76 25.04 0.89
CA ASP A 271 -35.18 23.77 0.27
C ASP A 271 -34.81 23.70 -1.22
N GLN A 272 -34.97 24.81 -1.96
CA GLN A 272 -34.55 24.91 -3.36
C GLN A 272 -33.03 24.77 -3.51
N TYR A 273 -32.26 25.41 -2.65
CA TYR A 273 -30.80 25.31 -2.66
C TYR A 273 -30.35 23.88 -2.36
N ILE A 274 -30.90 23.23 -1.33
CA ILE A 274 -30.60 21.82 -1.02
C ILE A 274 -30.89 20.93 -2.22
N HIS A 275 -32.06 21.10 -2.84
CA HIS A 275 -32.44 20.31 -4.01
C HIS A 275 -31.44 20.49 -5.16
N ILE A 276 -31.08 21.74 -5.49
CA ILE A 276 -30.10 22.04 -6.55
C ILE A 276 -28.72 21.44 -6.20
N ALA A 277 -28.26 21.60 -4.96
CA ALA A 277 -26.96 21.11 -4.53
C ALA A 277 -26.89 19.57 -4.55
N GLN A 278 -27.95 18.89 -4.11
CA GLN A 278 -28.05 17.43 -4.19
C GLN A 278 -28.06 16.94 -5.64
N GLN A 279 -28.83 17.60 -6.51
CA GLN A 279 -28.89 17.26 -7.93
C GLN A 279 -27.53 17.48 -8.61
N ALA A 280 -26.89 18.63 -8.37
CA ALA A 280 -25.55 18.93 -8.89
C ALA A 280 -24.50 17.92 -8.40
N LYS A 281 -24.54 17.52 -7.12
CA LYS A 281 -23.68 16.46 -6.57
C LYS A 281 -23.89 15.15 -7.32
N LYS A 282 -25.14 14.72 -7.52
CA LYS A 282 -25.49 13.49 -8.24
C LYS A 282 -24.98 13.53 -9.68
N ASP A 283 -25.17 14.64 -10.38
CA ASP A 283 -24.73 14.80 -11.77
C ASP A 283 -23.20 14.80 -11.88
N MET A 284 -22.49 15.45 -10.96
CA MET A 284 -21.02 15.39 -10.91
C MET A 284 -20.52 13.96 -10.66
N ILE A 285 -21.09 13.25 -9.69
CA ILE A 285 -20.73 11.85 -9.41
C ILE A 285 -20.92 10.98 -10.65
N GLN A 286 -22.04 11.15 -11.35
CA GLN A 286 -22.34 10.40 -12.58
C GLN A 286 -21.34 10.71 -13.71
N LEU A 287 -20.97 11.98 -13.87
CA LEU A 287 -19.95 12.40 -14.85
C LEU A 287 -18.58 11.80 -14.54
N TYR A 288 -18.14 11.86 -13.27
CA TYR A 288 -16.87 11.26 -12.84
C TYR A 288 -16.86 9.74 -13.07
N LEU A 289 -17.91 9.02 -12.69
CA LEU A 289 -18.03 7.58 -12.93
C LEU A 289 -18.00 7.23 -14.42
N SER A 290 -18.72 7.98 -15.24
CA SER A 290 -18.78 7.75 -16.69
C SER A 290 -17.41 8.01 -17.34
N SER A 291 -16.70 9.05 -16.90
CA SER A 291 -15.34 9.35 -17.36
C SER A 291 -14.35 8.26 -16.96
N ALA A 292 -14.38 7.80 -15.71
CA ALA A 292 -13.52 6.72 -15.23
C ALA A 292 -13.80 5.39 -15.95
N GLN A 293 -15.08 5.05 -16.17
CA GLN A 293 -15.48 3.87 -16.94
C GLN A 293 -14.95 3.93 -18.38
N ALA A 294 -15.12 5.07 -19.07
CA ALA A 294 -14.63 5.22 -20.44
C ALA A 294 -13.10 5.09 -20.53
N GLN A 295 -12.38 5.54 -19.50
CA GLN A 295 -10.92 5.38 -19.42
C GLN A 295 -10.52 3.90 -19.20
N MET A 296 -11.22 3.18 -18.33
CA MET A 296 -11.03 1.74 -18.13
C MET A 296 -11.28 0.97 -19.44
N ASP A 297 -12.42 1.21 -20.10
CA ASP A 297 -12.77 0.55 -21.37
C ASP A 297 -11.73 0.83 -22.48
N ARG A 298 -11.15 2.04 -22.48
CA ARG A 298 -10.10 2.42 -23.43
C ARG A 298 -8.83 1.59 -23.23
N TYR A 299 -8.37 1.42 -21.98
CA TYR A 299 -7.15 0.65 -21.72
C TYR A 299 -7.35 -0.86 -21.86
N GLU A 300 -8.53 -1.37 -21.52
CA GLU A 300 -8.91 -2.76 -21.82
C GLU A 300 -8.85 -3.04 -23.33
N LYS A 301 -9.40 -2.13 -24.15
CA LYS A 301 -9.30 -2.24 -25.61
C LYS A 301 -7.85 -2.16 -26.10
N GLU A 302 -7.03 -1.28 -25.53
CA GLU A 302 -5.60 -1.17 -25.89
C GLU A 302 -4.84 -2.46 -25.57
N PHE A 303 -5.05 -3.04 -24.39
CA PHE A 303 -4.42 -4.31 -24.00
C PHE A 303 -4.84 -5.45 -24.92
N ASN A 304 -6.15 -5.63 -25.14
CA ASN A 304 -6.68 -6.67 -26.02
C ASN A 304 -6.17 -6.53 -27.46
N LEU A 305 -6.05 -5.30 -27.96
CA LEU A 305 -5.48 -5.04 -29.28
C LEU A 305 -4.01 -5.47 -29.34
N LYS A 306 -3.19 -5.13 -28.34
CA LYS A 306 -1.76 -5.51 -28.30
C LYS A 306 -1.58 -7.02 -28.14
N LEU A 307 -2.42 -7.67 -27.34
CA LEU A 307 -2.43 -9.12 -27.18
C LEU A 307 -2.74 -9.81 -28.51
N LYS A 308 -3.77 -9.33 -29.21
CA LYS A 308 -4.11 -9.83 -30.54
C LYS A 308 -2.99 -9.59 -31.55
N GLN A 309 -2.35 -8.41 -31.54
CA GLN A 309 -1.20 -8.13 -32.40
C GLN A 309 -0.02 -9.07 -32.17
N LEU A 310 0.22 -9.49 -30.91
CA LEU A 310 1.24 -10.47 -30.58
C LEU A 310 0.89 -11.84 -31.19
N GLN A 311 -0.35 -12.30 -30.99
CA GLN A 311 -0.85 -13.57 -31.52
C GLN A 311 -0.86 -13.60 -33.07
N ASP A 312 -1.35 -12.55 -33.72
CA ASP A 312 -1.43 -12.46 -35.18
C ASP A 312 -0.02 -12.40 -35.81
N ARG A 313 0.93 -11.70 -35.18
CA ARG A 313 2.33 -11.65 -35.66
C ARG A 313 3.07 -12.97 -35.50
N GLU A 314 2.78 -13.74 -34.46
CA GLU A 314 3.31 -15.09 -34.31
C GLU A 314 2.86 -16.02 -35.44
N GLN A 315 1.69 -15.79 -36.05
CA GLN A 315 1.25 -16.59 -37.19
C GLN A 315 1.99 -16.24 -38.48
N LEU A 316 2.37 -14.97 -38.68
CA LEU A 316 2.92 -14.43 -39.93
C LEU A 316 4.46 -14.42 -40.03
N LEU A 317 5.18 -14.48 -38.90
CA LEU A 317 6.65 -14.42 -38.90
C LEU A 317 7.28 -15.77 -39.29
N PRO A 318 8.50 -15.80 -39.86
CA PRO A 318 9.28 -17.03 -39.96
C PRO A 318 9.68 -17.54 -38.56
N ASN A 319 9.84 -18.87 -38.41
CA ASN A 319 9.93 -19.54 -37.10
C ASN A 319 11.07 -19.03 -36.20
N ASP A 320 12.16 -18.56 -36.79
CA ASP A 320 13.33 -17.97 -36.13
C ASP A 320 13.05 -16.59 -35.50
N LYS A 321 11.94 -15.95 -35.86
CA LYS A 321 11.50 -14.63 -35.32
C LYS A 321 10.24 -14.71 -34.45
N LYS A 322 9.65 -15.89 -34.29
CA LYS A 322 8.50 -16.11 -33.41
C LYS A 322 8.95 -16.17 -31.94
N LEU A 323 8.05 -15.82 -31.03
CA LEU A 323 8.21 -16.19 -29.63
C LEU A 323 8.01 -17.70 -29.54
N ASN A 324 8.88 -18.38 -28.78
CA ASN A 324 8.64 -19.79 -28.50
C ASN A 324 7.56 -19.93 -27.41
N GLY A 325 6.97 -21.12 -27.27
CA GLY A 325 5.89 -21.36 -26.30
C GLY A 325 6.27 -21.02 -24.86
N ASN A 326 7.53 -21.24 -24.46
CA ASN A 326 8.00 -20.91 -23.11
C ASN A 326 8.08 -19.40 -22.88
N MET A 327 8.47 -18.62 -23.90
CA MET A 327 8.46 -17.16 -23.83
C MET A 327 7.04 -16.62 -23.66
N ILE A 328 6.06 -17.21 -24.34
CA ILE A 328 4.64 -16.85 -24.18
C ILE A 328 4.18 -17.12 -22.74
N LEU A 329 4.48 -18.31 -22.20
CA LEU A 329 4.16 -18.65 -20.81
C LEU A 329 4.77 -17.66 -19.81
N LEU A 330 6.03 -17.24 -20.03
CA LEU A 330 6.67 -16.22 -19.18
C LEU A 330 5.96 -14.87 -19.27
N ILE A 331 5.53 -14.45 -20.46
CA ILE A 331 4.76 -13.21 -20.65
C ILE A 331 3.41 -13.30 -19.92
N GLU A 332 2.71 -14.42 -20.01
CA GLU A 332 1.45 -14.65 -19.30
C GLU A 332 1.64 -14.62 -17.78
N GLN A 333 2.71 -15.24 -17.28
CA GLN A 333 3.07 -15.19 -15.87
C GLN A 333 3.38 -13.76 -15.40
N ARG A 334 4.09 -12.95 -16.21
CA ARG A 334 4.33 -11.53 -15.91
C ARG A 334 3.03 -10.73 -15.89
N CYS A 335 2.12 -10.94 -16.85
CA CYS A 335 0.79 -10.32 -16.85
C CYS A 335 -0.01 -10.68 -15.59
N LYS A 336 0.03 -11.95 -15.17
CA LYS A 336 -0.62 -12.40 -13.92
C LYS A 336 0.00 -11.74 -12.69
N ASN A 337 1.33 -11.67 -12.63
CA ASN A 337 2.08 -11.01 -11.55
C ASN A 337 1.71 -9.52 -11.44
N ILE A 338 1.54 -8.82 -12.58
CA ILE A 338 1.04 -7.44 -12.62
C ILE A 338 -0.37 -7.35 -12.02
N SER A 339 -1.30 -8.19 -12.48
CA SER A 339 -2.69 -8.18 -11.98
C SER A 339 -2.77 -8.45 -10.48
N GLU A 340 -2.00 -9.40 -9.97
CA GLU A 340 -1.94 -9.70 -8.54
C GLU A 340 -1.31 -8.54 -7.75
N GLY A 341 -0.24 -7.95 -8.28
CA GLY A 341 0.43 -6.79 -7.70
C GLY A 341 -0.48 -5.58 -7.54
N VAL A 342 -1.16 -5.19 -8.62
CA VAL A 342 -2.10 -4.06 -8.61
C VAL A 342 -3.25 -4.33 -7.63
N LYS A 343 -3.85 -5.53 -7.65
CA LYS A 343 -4.94 -5.89 -6.71
C LYS A 343 -4.49 -5.79 -5.25
N CYS A 344 -3.28 -6.26 -4.94
CA CYS A 344 -2.75 -6.19 -3.58
C CYS A 344 -2.60 -4.73 -3.09
N VAL A 345 -2.08 -3.85 -3.95
CA VAL A 345 -1.94 -2.41 -3.64
C VAL A 345 -3.31 -1.77 -3.42
N TYR A 346 -4.31 -2.07 -4.26
CA TYR A 346 -5.65 -1.47 -4.15
C TYR A 346 -6.50 -2.05 -3.04
N LYS A 347 -6.25 -3.29 -2.60
CA LYS A 347 -6.86 -3.86 -1.39
C LYS A 347 -6.56 -2.98 -0.16
N HIS A 348 -5.31 -2.54 0.01
CA HIS A 348 -4.97 -1.62 1.10
C HIS A 348 -5.72 -0.29 0.97
N LYS A 349 -5.78 0.30 -0.24
CA LYS A 349 -6.52 1.56 -0.45
C LYS A 349 -8.00 1.43 -0.05
N LEU A 350 -8.62 0.28 -0.31
CA LEU A 350 -10.00 -0.01 0.11
C LEU A 350 -10.12 -0.16 1.64
N ASP A 351 -9.18 -0.85 2.27
CA ASP A 351 -9.20 -1.06 3.73
C ASP A 351 -8.98 0.26 4.52
N VAL A 352 -8.15 1.19 4.01
CA VAL A 352 -8.03 2.55 4.58
C VAL A 352 -9.34 3.32 4.46
N VAL A 353 -10.01 3.25 3.31
CA VAL A 353 -11.32 3.88 3.12
C VAL A 353 -12.36 3.29 4.09
N ARG A 354 -12.32 1.97 4.32
CA ARG A 354 -13.21 1.29 5.29
C ARG A 354 -13.00 1.80 6.71
N LEU A 355 -11.77 1.86 7.19
CA LEU A 355 -11.48 2.38 8.53
C LEU A 355 -12.00 3.78 8.74
N ASN A 356 -11.73 4.68 7.78
CA ASN A 356 -12.16 6.06 7.86
C ASN A 356 -13.69 6.18 7.81
N SER A 357 -14.38 5.26 7.11
CA SER A 357 -15.85 5.22 7.07
C SER A 357 -16.52 4.67 8.33
N VAL A 358 -15.78 3.99 9.22
CA VAL A 358 -16.30 3.47 10.51
C VAL A 358 -16.09 4.49 11.64
N GLN A 359 -15.22 5.48 11.44
CA GLN A 359 -14.93 6.55 12.41
C GLN A 359 -15.85 7.79 12.30
N HIS A 360 -16.77 7.79 11.34
CA HIS A 360 -17.80 8.81 11.12
C HIS A 360 -19.19 8.16 11.12
#